data_AF-A0A9N8H8T0-F1
#
_entry.id   AF-A0A9N8H8T0-F1
#
_cell.length_a   1.000
_cell.length_b   1.000
_cell.length_c   1.000
_cell.angle_alpha   90.00
_cell.angle_beta   90.00
_cell.angle_gamma   90.00
#
_symmetry.space_group_name_H-M   'P 1'
#
loop_
_entity.id
_entity.type
_entity.pdbx_description
1 polymer ?
#
loop_
_entity_poly.entity_id
_entity_poly.type
_entity_poly.pdbx_seq_one_letter_code
_entity_poly.pdbx_strand_id
1 'polypeptide(L)'
;MFGGVAFAEEAKTYDGFADYAKENQMAQSDVGCFVNKCGDQTKELFSNPRGIKGVTCLGRCKGEQSCATRCFAEFGSDTLNNWLSCTIEDNDCVKVPKDVDNSAENVGYSTAVRNFDPKTLTGKWWKTDGLNPNYDLFDCQTNVFKPSGDEARELDMDIFFRLSRPKEAGGGFWENALTEHMVVDSLKAERTMHTEGKMYGLTFDENWFIIGESDGKGDIPAFKLVAYKGHTLQGNYEGSFVYSKEPVLPEAAKPAVRAAAAKAGLDFDQYQRIDNTCPPGEPLNDAGAGTGTSTTDWIDLVVGEGGVIDWISPGWRGEYNK
;
A
#
# COMPACT_ATOMS: atom_id res chain seq x y z
N MET A 1 -39.01 6.69 -40.16
CA MET A 1 -39.56 6.50 -38.80
C MET A 1 -39.32 5.03 -38.45
N PHE A 2 -38.46 4.62 -37.54
CA PHE A 2 -37.77 5.27 -36.43
C PHE A 2 -36.34 4.71 -36.35
N GLY A 3 -35.34 5.58 -36.25
CA GLY A 3 -33.99 5.20 -35.84
C GLY A 3 -33.95 5.08 -34.33
N GLY A 4 -33.55 3.91 -33.84
CA GLY A 4 -33.21 3.71 -32.42
C GLY A 4 -31.80 4.21 -32.20
N VAL A 5 -31.66 5.34 -31.52
CA VAL A 5 -30.39 5.80 -30.96
C VAL A 5 -30.11 4.93 -29.75
N ALA A 6 -29.11 4.05 -29.86
CA ALA A 6 -28.53 3.41 -28.69
C ALA A 6 -27.76 4.50 -27.93
N PHE A 7 -28.26 4.88 -26.75
CA PHE A 7 -27.49 5.66 -25.81
C PHE A 7 -26.35 4.76 -25.32
N ALA A 8 -25.11 5.08 -25.72
CA ALA A 8 -23.95 4.54 -25.06
C ALA A 8 -24.02 5.00 -23.59
N GLU A 9 -24.12 4.05 -22.68
CA GLU A 9 -23.95 4.31 -21.25
C GLU A 9 -22.53 4.87 -21.09
N GLU A 10 -22.39 6.09 -20.59
CA GLU A 10 -21.08 6.65 -20.26
C GLU A 10 -20.39 5.65 -19.32
N ALA A 11 -19.24 5.12 -19.74
CA ALA A 11 -18.44 4.24 -18.91
C ALA A 11 -18.08 5.00 -17.64
N LYS A 12 -18.66 4.58 -16.50
CA LYS A 12 -18.32 5.16 -15.20
C LYS A 12 -16.86 4.84 -14.87
N THR A 13 -16.09 5.87 -14.59
CA THR A 13 -14.71 5.73 -14.10
C THR A 13 -14.70 5.72 -12.58
N TYR A 14 -13.85 4.87 -12.00
CA TYR A 14 -13.68 4.76 -10.54
C TYR A 14 -12.21 4.96 -10.21
N ASP A 15 -11.92 5.72 -9.16
CA ASP A 15 -10.58 5.84 -8.59
C ASP A 15 -10.38 4.76 -7.52
N GLY A 16 -10.37 3.50 -7.97
CA GLY A 16 -10.06 2.36 -7.11
C GLY A 16 -11.21 1.71 -6.34
N PHE A 17 -10.86 0.80 -5.43
CA PHE A 17 -11.79 -0.15 -4.81
C PHE A 17 -12.81 0.52 -3.90
N ALA A 18 -12.39 1.52 -3.12
CA ALA A 18 -13.28 2.17 -2.16
C ALA A 18 -14.43 2.89 -2.87
N ASP A 19 -14.15 3.54 -4.00
CA ASP A 19 -15.17 4.21 -4.81
C ASP A 19 -16.11 3.21 -5.50
N TYR A 20 -15.54 2.12 -6.02
CA TYR A 20 -16.32 1.02 -6.60
C TYR A 20 -17.24 0.33 -5.56
N ALA A 21 -16.75 0.16 -4.33
CA ALA A 21 -17.48 -0.47 -3.25
C ALA A 21 -18.63 0.37 -2.70
N LYS A 22 -18.55 1.71 -2.76
CA LYS A 22 -19.65 2.62 -2.36
C LYS A 22 -20.93 2.37 -3.17
N GLU A 23 -20.79 1.92 -4.42
CA GLU A 23 -21.92 1.59 -5.30
C GLU A 23 -22.37 0.11 -5.19
N ASN A 24 -21.91 -0.63 -4.18
CA ASN A 24 -22.19 -2.07 -3.96
C ASN A 24 -21.81 -2.98 -5.15
N GLN A 25 -20.96 -2.52 -6.05
CA GLN A 25 -20.59 -3.27 -7.25
C GLN A 25 -19.80 -4.56 -6.91
N MET A 26 -19.13 -4.59 -5.75
CA MET A 26 -18.46 -5.81 -5.24
C MET A 26 -19.41 -7.00 -5.04
N ALA A 27 -20.72 -6.78 -4.91
CA ALA A 27 -21.72 -7.86 -4.84
C ALA A 27 -21.80 -8.70 -6.14
N GLN A 28 -21.20 -8.23 -7.23
CA GLN A 28 -21.08 -8.97 -8.49
C GLN A 28 -19.93 -9.99 -8.49
N SER A 29 -19.19 -10.11 -7.39
CA SER A 29 -18.11 -11.10 -7.23
C SER A 29 -18.64 -12.53 -7.35
N ASP A 30 -17.92 -13.36 -8.12
CA ASP A 30 -18.26 -14.76 -8.33
C ASP A 30 -17.64 -15.61 -7.21
N VAL A 31 -18.43 -15.86 -6.17
CA VAL A 31 -18.01 -16.75 -5.07
C VAL A 31 -17.77 -18.18 -5.56
N GLY A 32 -18.49 -18.63 -6.59
CA GLY A 32 -18.25 -19.94 -7.20
C GLY A 32 -16.84 -20.04 -7.78
N CYS A 33 -16.29 -18.94 -8.31
CA CYS A 33 -14.92 -18.86 -8.80
C CYS A 33 -13.88 -19.14 -7.71
N PHE A 34 -14.11 -18.73 -6.45
CA PHE A 34 -13.18 -19.02 -5.34
C PHE A 34 -12.93 -20.52 -5.20
N VAL A 35 -13.98 -21.33 -5.35
CA VAL A 35 -13.89 -22.79 -5.23
C VAL A 35 -13.42 -23.44 -6.54
N ASN A 36 -13.92 -22.96 -7.68
CA ASN A 36 -13.73 -23.61 -8.98
C ASN A 36 -12.40 -23.26 -9.66
N LYS A 37 -11.85 -22.06 -9.39
CA LYS A 37 -10.61 -21.55 -10.00
C LYS A 37 -9.49 -21.40 -9.00
N CYS A 38 -9.83 -20.98 -7.77
CA CYS A 38 -8.88 -20.77 -6.69
C CYS A 38 -9.05 -21.78 -5.55
N GLY A 39 -9.51 -23.00 -5.86
CA GLY A 39 -9.94 -23.98 -4.87
C GLY A 39 -8.84 -24.39 -3.90
N ASP A 40 -7.61 -24.58 -4.40
CA ASP A 40 -6.47 -24.96 -3.57
C ASP A 40 -6.06 -23.82 -2.62
N GLN A 41 -5.93 -22.60 -3.14
CA GLN A 41 -5.62 -21.41 -2.33
C GLN A 41 -6.73 -21.14 -1.31
N THR A 42 -8.00 -21.30 -1.69
CA THR A 42 -9.15 -21.16 -0.79
C THR A 42 -9.10 -22.22 0.30
N LYS A 43 -8.85 -23.48 -0.04
CA LYS A 43 -8.75 -24.54 0.96
C LYS A 43 -7.61 -24.29 1.94
N GLU A 44 -6.45 -23.87 1.45
CA GLU A 44 -5.28 -23.58 2.27
C GLU A 44 -5.55 -22.40 3.21
N LEU A 45 -6.07 -21.30 2.68
CA LEU A 45 -6.43 -20.12 3.46
C LEU A 45 -7.44 -20.44 4.57
N PHE A 46 -8.52 -21.15 4.22
CA PHE A 46 -9.62 -21.44 5.15
C PHE A 46 -9.30 -22.59 6.11
N SER A 47 -8.18 -23.31 5.91
CA SER A 47 -7.68 -24.26 6.90
C SER A 47 -7.07 -23.57 8.13
N ASN A 48 -6.87 -22.25 8.08
CA ASN A 48 -6.27 -21.44 9.13
C ASN A 48 -7.17 -20.25 9.54
N PRO A 49 -7.59 -20.11 10.81
CA PRO A 49 -8.42 -18.98 11.25
C PRO A 49 -7.80 -17.61 11.04
N ARG A 50 -6.47 -17.50 10.98
CA ARG A 50 -5.80 -16.24 10.68
C ARG A 50 -6.10 -15.79 9.26
N GLY A 51 -5.98 -16.68 8.28
CA GLY A 51 -6.26 -16.35 6.87
C GLY A 51 -7.70 -15.89 6.69
N ILE A 52 -8.60 -16.59 7.37
CA ILE A 52 -10.01 -16.26 7.48
C ILE A 52 -10.22 -14.86 8.11
N LYS A 53 -9.64 -14.59 9.29
CA LYS A 53 -9.73 -13.27 9.96
C LYS A 53 -9.18 -12.17 9.05
N GLY A 54 -8.13 -12.46 8.29
CA GLY A 54 -7.57 -11.59 7.26
C GLY A 54 -8.58 -11.23 6.17
N VAL A 55 -9.21 -12.21 5.52
CA VAL A 55 -10.22 -11.95 4.47
C VAL A 55 -11.43 -11.20 5.03
N THR A 56 -11.93 -11.59 6.20
CA THR A 56 -13.05 -10.88 6.86
C THR A 56 -12.68 -9.44 7.19
N CYS A 57 -11.46 -9.19 7.68
CA CYS A 57 -10.96 -7.86 7.98
C CYS A 57 -10.87 -7.00 6.71
N LEU A 58 -10.17 -7.48 5.68
CA LEU A 58 -10.04 -6.80 4.39
C LEU A 58 -11.39 -6.52 3.75
N GLY A 59 -12.29 -7.49 3.87
CA GLY A 59 -13.64 -7.37 3.39
C GLY A 59 -14.44 -6.23 4.01
N ARG A 60 -14.29 -6.03 5.32
CA ARG A 60 -14.90 -4.89 6.04
C ARG A 60 -14.26 -3.56 5.68
N CYS A 61 -12.98 -3.54 5.32
CA CYS A 61 -12.29 -2.33 4.87
C CYS A 61 -12.82 -1.80 3.53
N LYS A 62 -13.38 -2.67 2.69
CA LYS A 62 -13.91 -2.30 1.36
C LYS A 62 -12.90 -1.48 0.51
N GLY A 63 -11.63 -1.85 0.58
CA GLY A 63 -10.55 -1.16 -0.16
C GLY A 63 -10.06 0.14 0.46
N GLU A 64 -10.49 0.50 1.68
CA GLU A 64 -9.89 1.60 2.43
C GLU A 64 -8.49 1.19 2.90
N GLN A 65 -7.50 1.99 2.53
CA GLN A 65 -6.08 1.65 2.55
C GLN A 65 -5.52 1.51 3.96
N SER A 66 -5.84 2.45 4.85
CA SER A 66 -5.33 2.43 6.22
C SER A 66 -5.88 1.22 7.00
N CYS A 67 -7.15 0.89 6.80
CA CYS A 67 -7.79 -0.33 7.30
C CYS A 67 -7.16 -1.59 6.70
N ALA A 68 -6.98 -1.65 5.37
CA ALA A 68 -6.39 -2.81 4.71
C ALA A 68 -4.96 -3.09 5.19
N THR A 69 -4.14 -2.03 5.29
CA THR A 69 -2.75 -2.11 5.78
C THR A 69 -2.70 -2.67 7.20
N ARG A 70 -3.62 -2.25 8.07
CA ARG A 70 -3.74 -2.81 9.41
C ARG A 70 -4.18 -4.28 9.40
N CYS A 71 -5.11 -4.67 8.54
CA CYS A 71 -5.49 -6.08 8.37
C CYS A 71 -4.30 -6.93 7.91
N PHE A 72 -3.45 -6.43 7.01
CA PHE A 72 -2.24 -7.14 6.59
C PHE A 72 -1.20 -7.24 7.71
N ALA A 73 -0.99 -6.19 8.49
CA ALA A 73 -0.08 -6.26 9.63
C ALA A 73 -0.54 -7.26 10.70
N GLU A 74 -1.85 -7.32 10.96
CA GLU A 74 -2.41 -8.22 11.98
C GLU A 74 -2.55 -9.67 11.49
N PHE A 75 -3.03 -9.86 10.26
CA PHE A 75 -3.44 -11.17 9.74
C PHE A 75 -2.67 -11.65 8.51
N GLY A 76 -1.80 -10.84 7.92
CA GLY A 76 -1.04 -11.17 6.72
C GLY A 76 -0.32 -12.52 6.81
N SER A 77 -0.35 -13.27 5.71
CA SER A 77 0.26 -14.59 5.57
C SER A 77 0.45 -14.92 4.09
N ASP A 78 1.36 -15.85 3.77
CA ASP A 78 1.54 -16.32 2.39
C ASP A 78 0.27 -16.93 1.81
N THR A 79 -0.51 -17.63 2.65
CA THR A 79 -1.80 -18.20 2.24
C THR A 79 -2.83 -17.12 1.87
N LEU A 80 -2.85 -15.99 2.57
CA LEU A 80 -3.68 -14.83 2.25
C LEU A 80 -3.22 -14.18 0.95
N ASN A 81 -1.91 -13.97 0.80
CA ASN A 81 -1.33 -13.40 -0.42
C ASN A 81 -1.64 -14.26 -1.65
N ASN A 82 -1.48 -15.59 -1.55
CA ASN A 82 -1.77 -16.53 -2.63
C ASN A 82 -3.26 -16.52 -3.00
N TRP A 83 -4.13 -16.45 -2.00
CA TRP A 83 -5.58 -16.37 -2.22
C TRP A 83 -5.99 -15.05 -2.90
N LEU A 84 -5.44 -13.92 -2.45
CA LEU A 84 -5.69 -12.61 -3.06
C LEU A 84 -5.18 -12.57 -4.50
N SER A 85 -3.95 -13.03 -4.77
CA SER A 85 -3.43 -13.12 -6.15
C SER A 85 -4.37 -13.94 -7.03
N CYS A 86 -4.80 -15.11 -6.57
CA CYS A 86 -5.67 -15.95 -7.41
C CYS A 86 -7.05 -15.31 -7.65
N THR A 87 -7.68 -14.80 -6.59
CA THR A 87 -9.08 -14.35 -6.63
C THR A 87 -9.28 -12.95 -7.17
N ILE A 88 -8.29 -12.07 -7.03
CA ILE A 88 -8.37 -10.68 -7.47
C ILE A 88 -7.61 -10.52 -8.80
N GLU A 89 -6.36 -10.97 -8.87
CA GLU A 89 -5.49 -10.70 -10.04
C GLU A 89 -5.69 -11.74 -11.15
N ASP A 90 -5.62 -13.03 -10.82
CA ASP A 90 -5.43 -14.06 -11.85
C ASP A 90 -6.77 -14.55 -12.47
N ASN A 91 -7.87 -14.50 -11.71
CA ASN A 91 -9.16 -15.05 -12.14
C ASN A 91 -10.36 -14.10 -12.03
N ASP A 92 -10.15 -12.84 -11.60
CA ASP A 92 -11.23 -11.84 -11.45
C ASP A 92 -12.46 -12.37 -10.68
N CYS A 93 -12.24 -13.25 -9.69
CA CYS A 93 -13.33 -13.79 -8.89
C CYS A 93 -13.98 -12.67 -8.05
N VAL A 94 -13.17 -11.80 -7.46
CA VAL A 94 -13.62 -10.54 -6.85
C VAL A 94 -13.75 -9.48 -7.95
N LYS A 95 -14.90 -8.80 -8.03
CA LYS A 95 -15.08 -7.72 -9.01
C LYS A 95 -14.52 -6.41 -8.47
N VAL A 96 -13.68 -5.82 -9.32
CA VAL A 96 -12.87 -4.65 -9.04
C VAL A 96 -12.93 -3.74 -10.26
N PRO A 97 -12.75 -2.42 -10.14
CA PRO A 97 -12.74 -1.54 -11.29
C PRO A 97 -11.57 -1.91 -12.21
N LYS A 98 -11.87 -2.19 -13.49
CA LYS A 98 -10.86 -2.58 -14.48
C LYS A 98 -10.32 -1.41 -15.31
N ASP A 99 -11.11 -0.36 -15.44
CA ASP A 99 -10.79 0.83 -16.24
C ASP A 99 -10.41 1.99 -15.31
N VAL A 100 -9.42 1.77 -14.44
CA VAL A 100 -8.85 2.84 -13.61
C VAL A 100 -7.95 3.70 -14.49
N ASP A 101 -8.22 5.00 -14.56
CA ASP A 101 -7.35 5.94 -15.27
C ASP A 101 -6.12 6.24 -14.41
N ASN A 102 -4.99 5.62 -14.77
CA ASN A 102 -3.71 5.81 -14.07
C ASN A 102 -2.85 6.89 -14.74
N SER A 103 -3.35 7.63 -15.74
CA SER A 103 -2.54 8.58 -16.51
C SER A 103 -1.88 9.68 -15.66
N ALA A 104 -2.48 10.00 -14.51
CA ALA A 104 -1.94 10.97 -13.55
C ALA A 104 -0.55 10.59 -13.00
N GLU A 105 -0.21 9.29 -12.96
CA GLU A 105 1.09 8.79 -12.48
C GLU A 105 2.25 9.25 -13.38
N ASN A 106 1.95 9.45 -14.67
CA ASN A 106 2.92 9.83 -15.69
C ASN A 106 3.21 11.34 -15.70
N VAL A 107 2.46 12.13 -14.93
CA VAL A 107 2.70 13.57 -14.78
C VAL A 107 3.88 13.79 -13.84
N GLY A 108 5.05 14.00 -14.40
CA GLY A 108 6.28 14.22 -13.63
C GLY A 108 6.41 15.60 -12.99
N TYR A 109 7.51 15.78 -12.27
CA TYR A 109 7.89 17.06 -11.66
C TYR A 109 9.01 17.70 -12.48
N SER A 110 8.83 18.94 -12.94
CA SER A 110 9.87 19.66 -13.69
C SER A 110 11.17 19.88 -12.89
N THR A 111 11.10 19.75 -11.57
CA THR A 111 12.21 19.86 -10.63
C THR A 111 12.88 18.53 -10.30
N ALA A 112 12.37 17.40 -10.83
CA ALA A 112 12.95 16.10 -10.57
C ALA A 112 14.41 16.04 -11.03
N VAL A 113 15.27 15.47 -10.19
CA VAL A 113 16.69 15.27 -10.50
C VAL A 113 16.79 14.27 -11.65
N ARG A 114 17.29 14.76 -12.79
CA ARG A 114 17.45 13.96 -14.01
C ARG A 114 18.65 13.03 -13.97
N ASN A 115 19.80 13.53 -13.51
CA ASN A 115 21.06 12.77 -13.46
C ASN A 115 21.34 12.28 -12.04
N PHE A 116 20.47 11.41 -11.55
CA PHE A 116 20.55 10.89 -10.19
C PHE A 116 21.64 9.82 -10.06
N ASP A 117 22.50 9.94 -9.06
CA ASP A 117 23.49 8.92 -8.71
C ASP A 117 22.93 7.97 -7.62
N PRO A 118 22.57 6.71 -7.96
CA PRO A 118 21.98 5.76 -7.01
C PRO A 118 22.86 5.49 -5.78
N LYS A 119 24.19 5.65 -5.90
CA LYS A 119 25.12 5.44 -4.77
C LYS A 119 24.86 6.40 -3.62
N THR A 120 24.27 7.56 -3.92
CA THR A 120 23.90 8.54 -2.89
C THR A 120 22.72 8.09 -2.04
N LEU A 121 21.97 7.06 -2.47
CA LEU A 121 20.85 6.48 -1.72
C LEU A 121 21.27 5.26 -0.89
N THR A 122 22.43 4.64 -1.15
CA THR A 122 22.89 3.44 -0.45
C THR A 122 22.92 3.60 1.08
N GLY A 123 22.55 2.53 1.77
CA GLY A 123 22.51 2.42 3.21
C GLY A 123 21.15 2.79 3.81
N LYS A 124 21.14 2.92 5.14
CA LYS A 124 19.91 3.22 5.90
C LYS A 124 19.50 4.68 5.77
N TRP A 125 18.20 4.89 5.66
CA TRP A 125 17.50 6.17 5.73
C TRP A 125 16.25 6.03 6.60
N TRP A 126 15.90 7.10 7.29
CA TRP A 126 14.65 7.24 8.04
C TRP A 126 13.69 8.08 7.21
N LYS A 127 12.43 7.64 7.07
CA LYS A 127 11.36 8.56 6.64
C LYS A 127 11.01 9.44 7.84
N THR A 128 11.20 10.75 7.74
CA THR A 128 11.04 11.66 8.90
C THR A 128 9.79 12.51 8.84
N ASP A 129 9.35 12.83 7.63
CA ASP A 129 8.20 13.70 7.37
C ASP A 129 7.49 13.19 6.12
N GLY A 130 6.16 13.15 6.14
CA GLY A 130 5.31 12.60 5.09
C GLY A 130 4.10 13.47 4.79
N LEU A 131 3.62 13.45 3.55
CA LEU A 131 2.48 14.26 3.11
C LEU A 131 1.18 13.46 3.11
N ASN A 132 1.22 12.21 2.68
CA ASN A 132 0.03 11.36 2.58
C ASN A 132 -0.15 10.52 3.86
N PRO A 133 -1.21 10.74 4.66
CA PRO A 133 -1.42 10.01 5.91
C PRO A 133 -1.68 8.51 5.72
N ASN A 134 -2.09 8.06 4.54
CA ASN A 134 -2.39 6.66 4.28
C ASN A 134 -1.15 5.82 3.97
N TYR A 135 -0.07 6.44 3.50
CA TYR A 135 1.11 5.74 2.96
C TYR A 135 2.45 6.22 3.56
N ASP A 136 2.50 7.46 4.07
CA ASP A 136 3.76 8.07 4.53
C ASP A 136 3.92 8.07 6.05
N LEU A 137 2.85 7.94 6.83
CA LEU A 137 2.86 8.24 8.28
C LEU A 137 2.88 7.02 9.18
N PHE A 138 3.71 6.02 8.85
CA PHE A 138 3.91 4.85 9.69
C PHE A 138 5.02 5.07 10.72
N ASP A 139 4.83 4.58 11.94
CA ASP A 139 5.80 4.75 13.02
C ASP A 139 7.08 3.96 12.74
N CYS A 140 8.21 4.40 13.29
CA CYS A 140 9.49 3.70 13.22
C CYS A 140 9.87 3.24 11.79
N GLN A 141 9.90 4.17 10.86
CA GLN A 141 9.96 3.87 9.44
C GLN A 141 11.35 4.09 8.85
N THR A 142 11.89 3.04 8.24
CA THR A 142 13.23 3.08 7.63
C THR A 142 13.26 2.32 6.31
N ASN A 143 14.14 2.78 5.43
CA ASN A 143 14.49 2.07 4.21
C ASN A 143 16.01 1.84 4.17
N VAL A 144 16.44 0.65 3.78
CA VAL A 144 17.86 0.31 3.58
C VAL A 144 18.06 -0.05 2.11
N PHE A 145 18.81 0.79 1.41
CA PHE A 145 19.09 0.59 -0.01
C PHE A 145 20.42 -0.12 -0.20
N LYS A 146 20.42 -1.17 -1.02
CA LYS A 146 21.61 -1.94 -1.39
C LYS A 146 21.71 -1.99 -2.90
N PRO A 147 22.90 -1.83 -3.51
CA PRO A 147 23.08 -2.12 -4.93
C PRO A 147 22.60 -3.54 -5.24
N SER A 148 21.78 -3.67 -6.28
CA SER A 148 21.31 -4.95 -6.79
C SER A 148 21.99 -5.25 -8.12
N GLY A 149 22.34 -6.51 -8.35
CA GLY A 149 23.01 -6.96 -9.59
C GLY A 149 24.39 -6.34 -9.86
N ASP A 150 24.87 -6.53 -11.09
CA ASP A 150 26.12 -5.96 -11.60
C ASP A 150 25.92 -4.56 -12.21
N GLU A 151 24.67 -4.13 -12.38
CA GLU A 151 24.31 -2.86 -13.00
C GLU A 151 24.23 -1.74 -11.97
N ALA A 152 24.98 -0.66 -12.20
CA ALA A 152 25.07 0.48 -11.27
C ALA A 152 23.78 1.33 -11.16
N ARG A 153 22.61 0.80 -11.55
CA ARG A 153 21.33 1.50 -11.64
C ARG A 153 20.17 0.81 -10.92
N GLU A 154 20.41 -0.34 -10.32
CA GLU A 154 19.40 -1.09 -9.59
C GLU A 154 19.71 -1.10 -8.09
N LEU A 155 18.66 -1.02 -7.27
CA LEU A 155 18.76 -1.04 -5.82
C LEU A 155 17.69 -1.96 -5.24
N ASP A 156 18.08 -2.87 -4.35
CA ASP A 156 17.12 -3.52 -3.47
C ASP A 156 16.87 -2.58 -2.28
N MET A 157 15.59 -2.35 -1.99
CA MET A 157 15.11 -1.48 -0.92
C MET A 157 14.42 -2.33 0.14
N ASP A 158 15.09 -2.54 1.27
CA ASP A 158 14.45 -3.15 2.44
C ASP A 158 13.67 -2.08 3.20
N ILE A 159 12.37 -2.26 3.33
CA ILE A 159 11.44 -1.37 4.01
C ILE A 159 11.11 -1.95 5.37
N PHE A 160 11.11 -1.11 6.40
CA PHE A 160 10.63 -1.46 7.72
C PHE A 160 9.74 -0.35 8.27
N PHE A 161 8.63 -0.70 8.90
CA PHE A 161 7.78 0.22 9.63
C PHE A 161 6.97 -0.50 10.71
N ARG A 162 6.44 0.28 11.65
CA ARG A 162 5.53 -0.18 12.70
C ARG A 162 4.14 0.41 12.51
N LEU A 163 3.14 -0.40 12.82
CA LEU A 163 1.76 0.05 12.96
C LEU A 163 1.37 -0.03 14.43
N SER A 164 1.04 1.12 15.01
CA SER A 164 0.55 1.18 16.38
C SER A 164 -0.89 0.69 16.48
N ARG A 165 -1.15 -0.19 17.46
CA ARG A 165 -2.50 -0.58 17.83
C ARG A 165 -3.09 0.51 18.75
N PRO A 166 -4.32 0.98 18.50
CA PRO A 166 -4.98 1.95 19.38
C PRO A 166 -4.96 1.49 20.84
N LYS A 167 -4.75 2.44 21.76
CA LYS A 167 -4.66 2.15 23.21
C LYS A 167 -5.96 1.55 23.73
N GLU A 168 -7.08 1.99 23.20
CA GLU A 168 -8.44 1.53 23.51
C GLU A 168 -8.63 0.06 23.10
N ALA A 169 -7.87 -0.39 22.09
CA ALA A 169 -7.83 -1.78 21.66
C ALA A 169 -6.74 -2.60 22.38
N GLY A 170 -6.07 -2.07 23.41
CA GLY A 170 -5.05 -2.78 24.19
C GLY A 170 -3.60 -2.37 23.91
N GLY A 171 -3.37 -1.43 22.97
CA GLY A 171 -2.02 -0.93 22.66
C GLY A 171 -1.08 -1.98 22.06
N GLY A 172 0.19 -1.63 21.94
CA GLY A 172 1.21 -2.43 21.24
C GLY A 172 1.39 -2.01 19.79
N PHE A 173 2.19 -2.75 19.04
CA PHE A 173 2.48 -2.47 17.64
C PHE A 173 2.75 -3.75 16.85
N TRP A 174 2.53 -3.70 15.53
CA TRP A 174 3.02 -4.69 14.59
C TRP A 174 4.24 -4.15 13.85
N GLU A 175 5.20 -5.02 13.58
CA GLU A 175 6.34 -4.76 12.70
C GLU A 175 6.06 -5.30 11.30
N ASN A 176 6.41 -4.52 10.29
CA ASN A 176 6.27 -4.89 8.90
C ASN A 176 7.62 -4.72 8.23
N ALA A 177 8.02 -5.74 7.47
CA ALA A 177 9.24 -5.75 6.70
C ALA A 177 8.93 -6.25 5.28
N LEU A 178 9.40 -5.51 4.28
CA LEU A 178 9.17 -5.76 2.87
C LEU A 178 10.47 -5.49 2.12
N THR A 179 10.64 -6.09 0.95
CA THR A 179 11.74 -5.77 0.05
C THR A 179 11.17 -5.45 -1.32
N GLU A 180 11.58 -4.33 -1.88
CA GLU A 180 11.23 -3.88 -3.22
C GLU A 180 12.48 -3.74 -4.07
N HIS A 181 12.33 -3.89 -5.38
CA HIS A 181 13.40 -3.69 -6.33
C HIS A 181 13.18 -2.37 -7.08
N MET A 182 14.15 -1.46 -6.98
CA MET A 182 14.12 -0.12 -7.54
C MET A 182 15.03 -0.03 -8.76
N VAL A 183 14.53 0.53 -9.85
CA VAL A 183 15.28 0.76 -11.09
C VAL A 183 15.43 2.26 -11.34
N VAL A 184 16.66 2.76 -11.41
CA VAL A 184 16.95 4.17 -11.72
C VAL A 184 16.86 4.42 -13.22
N ASP A 185 15.94 5.29 -13.62
CA ASP A 185 15.60 5.52 -15.00
C ASP A 185 16.59 6.38 -15.77
N SER A 186 16.65 6.18 -17.08
CA SER A 186 17.52 6.97 -17.97
C SER A 186 17.18 8.47 -17.98
N LEU A 187 18.13 9.31 -18.40
CA LEU A 187 17.96 10.78 -18.50
C LEU A 187 16.76 11.22 -19.37
N LYS A 188 16.21 10.33 -20.20
CA LYS A 188 15.07 10.60 -21.07
C LYS A 188 13.72 10.42 -20.35
N ALA A 189 13.71 9.74 -19.21
CA ALA A 189 12.48 9.48 -18.47
C ALA A 189 12.04 10.71 -17.67
N GLU A 190 10.72 10.86 -17.51
CA GLU A 190 10.13 11.90 -16.69
C GLU A 190 10.34 11.65 -15.18
N ARG A 191 10.42 10.38 -14.78
CA ARG A 191 10.68 9.92 -13.41
C ARG A 191 12.17 9.70 -13.14
N THR A 192 12.56 9.73 -11.86
CA THR A 192 13.95 9.47 -11.44
C THR A 192 14.21 7.96 -11.33
N MET A 193 13.25 7.23 -10.79
CA MET A 193 13.30 5.78 -10.64
C MET A 193 11.88 5.22 -10.55
N HIS A 194 11.74 3.91 -10.66
CA HIS A 194 10.47 3.22 -10.46
C HIS A 194 10.67 1.90 -9.73
N THR A 195 9.56 1.38 -9.21
CA THR A 195 9.45 0.01 -8.72
C THR A 195 8.09 -0.54 -9.11
N GLU A 196 8.08 -1.84 -9.37
CA GLU A 196 6.88 -2.61 -9.67
C GLU A 196 7.00 -3.97 -8.97
N GLY A 197 5.87 -4.58 -8.65
CA GLY A 197 5.90 -5.90 -8.03
C GLY A 197 4.56 -6.36 -7.52
N LYS A 198 4.60 -7.33 -6.60
CA LYS A 198 3.44 -7.80 -5.86
C LYS A 198 3.64 -7.61 -4.37
N MET A 199 2.75 -6.83 -3.74
CA MET A 199 2.69 -6.66 -2.29
C MET A 199 1.38 -7.22 -1.77
N TYR A 200 1.46 -8.08 -0.75
CA TYR A 200 0.29 -8.78 -0.19
C TYR A 200 -0.56 -9.55 -1.23
N GLY A 201 0.08 -10.04 -2.29
CA GLY A 201 -0.58 -10.74 -3.39
C GLY A 201 -1.22 -9.83 -4.45
N LEU A 202 -1.10 -8.51 -4.31
CA LEU A 202 -1.65 -7.51 -5.23
C LEU A 202 -0.54 -6.82 -6.02
N THR A 203 -0.78 -6.55 -7.30
CA THR A 203 0.17 -5.87 -8.17
C THR A 203 0.21 -4.37 -7.86
N PHE A 204 1.41 -3.78 -7.91
CA PHE A 204 1.61 -2.33 -7.81
C PHE A 204 2.67 -1.85 -8.81
N ASP A 205 2.52 -0.59 -9.22
CA ASP A 205 3.52 0.20 -9.95
C ASP A 205 3.69 1.53 -9.22
N GLU A 206 4.92 1.98 -9.02
CA GLU A 206 5.22 3.26 -8.38
C GLU A 206 6.38 3.99 -9.05
N ASN A 207 6.13 5.25 -9.37
CA ASN A 207 7.07 6.20 -9.95
C ASN A 207 7.62 7.12 -8.86
N TRP A 208 8.94 7.21 -8.75
CA TRP A 208 9.62 8.08 -7.81
C TRP A 208 10.31 9.24 -8.52
N PHE A 209 10.16 10.43 -7.94
CA PHE A 209 10.76 11.67 -8.37
C PHE A 209 11.58 12.24 -7.21
N ILE A 210 12.91 12.25 -7.36
CA ILE A 210 13.78 12.95 -6.40
C ILE A 210 13.68 14.43 -6.71
N ILE A 211 12.92 15.18 -5.92
CA ILE A 211 12.63 16.61 -6.16
C ILE A 211 13.51 17.55 -5.33
N GLY A 212 14.34 16.99 -4.44
CA GLY A 212 15.39 17.71 -3.72
C GLY A 212 16.36 16.75 -3.04
N GLU A 213 17.63 17.14 -2.93
CA GLU A 213 18.63 16.33 -2.25
C GLU A 213 19.77 17.18 -1.66
N SER A 214 20.41 16.63 -0.62
CA SER A 214 21.73 17.04 -0.15
C SER A 214 22.54 15.79 0.13
N ASP A 215 23.83 15.79 -0.23
CA ASP A 215 24.76 14.71 0.07
C ASP A 215 25.42 14.84 1.45
N GLY A 216 25.06 15.88 2.22
CA GLY A 216 25.62 16.15 3.54
C GLY A 216 27.02 16.78 3.52
N LYS A 217 27.57 17.10 2.34
CA LYS A 217 28.84 17.82 2.25
C LYS A 217 28.58 19.32 2.43
N GLY A 218 29.08 19.88 3.52
CA GLY A 218 28.90 21.31 3.86
C GLY A 218 27.88 21.51 4.98
N ASP A 219 27.14 22.62 4.92
CA ASP A 219 26.29 23.06 6.04
C ASP A 219 24.88 22.44 6.05
N ILE A 220 24.50 21.76 4.96
CA ILE A 220 23.16 21.15 4.81
C ILE A 220 23.29 19.64 5.03
N PRO A 221 22.74 19.07 6.12
CA PRO A 221 22.75 17.63 6.35
C PRO A 221 22.15 16.84 5.19
N ALA A 222 22.56 15.57 5.06
CA ALA A 222 22.09 14.72 3.97
C ALA A 222 20.57 14.48 4.06
N PHE A 223 19.87 14.66 2.95
CA PHE A 223 18.45 14.37 2.83
C PHE A 223 18.08 13.99 1.39
N LYS A 224 16.94 13.33 1.23
CA LYS A 224 16.25 13.18 -0.05
C LYS A 224 14.79 13.58 0.14
N LEU A 225 14.28 14.48 -0.69
CA LEU A 225 12.85 14.77 -0.78
C LEU A 225 12.32 14.01 -2.00
N VAL A 226 11.44 13.05 -1.74
CA VAL A 226 10.87 12.17 -2.75
C VAL A 226 9.41 12.53 -2.91
N ALA A 227 8.96 12.74 -4.14
CA ALA A 227 7.55 12.68 -4.50
C ALA A 227 7.33 11.37 -5.26
N TYR A 228 6.17 10.74 -5.05
CA TYR A 228 5.84 9.49 -5.72
C TYR A 228 4.41 9.50 -6.21
N LYS A 229 4.18 8.70 -7.25
CA LYS A 229 2.86 8.43 -7.82
C LYS A 229 2.82 6.98 -8.25
N GLY A 230 1.78 6.28 -7.87
CA GLY A 230 1.61 4.89 -8.25
C GLY A 230 0.16 4.50 -8.26
N HIS A 231 -0.06 3.23 -8.54
CA HIS A 231 -1.37 2.65 -8.44
C HIS A 231 -1.28 1.21 -7.97
N THR A 232 -2.35 0.78 -7.33
CA THR A 232 -2.67 -0.63 -7.20
C THR A 232 -4.04 -0.85 -7.80
N LEU A 233 -4.54 -2.08 -7.78
CA LEU A 233 -5.95 -2.33 -8.05
C LEU A 233 -6.87 -1.48 -7.14
N GLN A 234 -6.45 -1.13 -5.93
CA GLN A 234 -7.23 -0.30 -5.00
C GLN A 234 -7.32 1.18 -5.38
N GLY A 235 -6.67 1.63 -6.46
CA GLY A 235 -6.73 3.00 -6.98
C GLY A 235 -5.36 3.63 -7.13
N ASN A 236 -5.36 4.84 -7.69
CA ASN A 236 -4.16 5.68 -7.74
C ASN A 236 -3.82 6.19 -6.35
N TYR A 237 -2.54 6.45 -6.15
CA TYR A 237 -2.05 7.12 -4.97
C TYR A 237 -0.85 8.01 -5.32
N GLU A 238 -0.72 9.09 -4.56
CA GLU A 238 0.44 9.96 -4.63
C GLU A 238 0.78 10.49 -3.25
N GLY A 239 2.03 10.91 -3.09
CA GLY A 239 2.48 11.49 -1.86
C GLY A 239 3.88 12.03 -1.98
N SER A 240 4.44 12.40 -0.84
CA SER A 240 5.81 12.86 -0.76
C SER A 240 6.32 12.74 0.66
N PHE A 241 7.57 12.29 0.79
CA PHE A 241 8.22 12.13 2.08
C PHE A 241 9.67 12.60 2.02
N VAL A 242 10.24 12.81 3.20
CA VAL A 242 11.65 13.17 3.39
C VAL A 242 12.40 12.00 3.99
N TYR A 243 13.49 11.60 3.34
CA TYR A 243 14.52 10.77 3.93
C TYR A 243 15.59 11.61 4.62
N SER A 244 16.00 11.17 5.81
CA SER A 244 17.14 11.70 6.56
C SER A 244 18.04 10.56 7.05
N LYS A 245 19.32 10.86 7.30
CA LYS A 245 20.22 9.91 7.98
C LYS A 245 19.93 9.80 9.48
N GLU A 246 19.25 10.80 10.04
CA GLU A 246 18.78 10.84 11.42
C GLU A 246 17.29 10.50 11.51
N PRO A 247 16.79 9.93 12.62
CA PRO A 247 15.37 9.60 12.81
C PRO A 247 14.45 10.83 12.82
N VAL A 248 15.03 12.03 12.89
CA VAL A 248 14.34 13.31 12.85
C VAL A 248 15.04 14.17 11.81
N LEU A 249 14.27 14.88 10.97
CA LEU A 249 14.85 15.82 10.02
C LEU A 249 15.64 16.91 10.76
N PRO A 250 16.96 17.04 10.52
CA PRO A 250 17.76 18.07 11.17
C PRO A 250 17.25 19.48 10.83
N GLU A 251 17.21 20.37 11.82
CA GLU A 251 16.73 21.76 11.63
C GLU A 251 17.47 22.49 10.50
N ALA A 252 18.77 22.23 10.34
CA ALA A 252 19.60 22.81 9.28
C ALA A 252 19.20 22.37 7.86
N ALA A 253 18.54 21.21 7.70
CA ALA A 253 18.06 20.73 6.41
C ALA A 253 16.70 21.32 6.03
N LYS A 254 15.86 21.72 7.00
CA LYS A 254 14.48 22.17 6.76
C LYS A 254 14.36 23.33 5.75
N PRO A 255 15.21 24.38 5.75
CA PRO A 255 15.11 25.43 4.75
C PRO A 255 15.32 24.92 3.32
N ALA A 256 16.25 23.99 3.13
CA ALA A 256 16.54 23.40 1.82
C ALA A 256 15.38 22.49 1.35
N VAL A 257 14.82 21.68 2.27
CA VAL A 257 13.65 20.85 2.00
C VAL A 257 12.44 21.71 1.61
N ARG A 258 12.14 22.77 2.37
CA ARG A 258 11.06 23.72 2.07
C ARG A 258 11.21 24.35 0.69
N ALA A 259 12.43 24.79 0.35
CA ALA A 259 12.71 25.38 -0.94
C ALA A 259 12.55 24.37 -2.10
N ALA A 260 12.94 23.11 -1.90
CA ALA A 260 12.76 22.05 -2.89
C ALA A 260 11.27 21.70 -3.09
N ALA A 261 10.53 21.52 -1.99
CA ALA A 261 9.09 21.27 -2.01
C ALA A 261 8.34 22.39 -2.75
N ALA A 262 8.59 23.66 -2.39
CA ALA A 262 7.94 24.81 -3.00
C ALA A 262 8.20 24.90 -4.52
N LYS A 263 9.42 24.61 -4.97
CA LYS A 263 9.74 24.57 -6.42
C LYS A 263 9.00 23.46 -7.16
N ALA A 264 8.72 22.35 -6.48
CA ALA A 264 7.95 21.23 -7.00
C ALA A 264 6.42 21.45 -6.90
N GLY A 265 5.97 22.60 -6.37
CA GLY A 265 4.55 22.88 -6.16
C GLY A 265 3.95 22.26 -4.89
N LEU A 266 4.79 21.77 -3.98
CA LEU A 266 4.39 21.17 -2.71
C LEU A 266 4.59 22.14 -1.56
N ASP A 267 3.79 22.00 -0.50
CA ASP A 267 3.91 22.79 0.72
C ASP A 267 4.43 21.93 1.88
N PHE A 268 5.68 22.17 2.30
CA PHE A 268 6.29 21.42 3.40
C PHE A 268 5.59 21.64 4.75
N ASP A 269 4.82 22.73 4.92
CA ASP A 269 4.04 22.93 6.16
C ASP A 269 2.84 21.98 6.29
N GLN A 270 2.45 21.30 5.20
CA GLN A 270 1.44 20.25 5.21
C GLN A 270 2.01 18.87 5.59
N TYR A 271 3.33 18.73 5.64
CA TYR A 271 3.97 17.47 5.98
C TYR A 271 3.82 17.23 7.48
N GLN A 272 3.55 15.98 7.83
CA GLN A 272 3.47 15.54 9.20
C GLN A 272 4.75 14.79 9.55
N ARG A 273 5.24 15.05 10.75
CA ARG A 273 6.41 14.36 11.28
C ARG A 273 6.05 12.93 11.65
N ILE A 274 6.90 12.01 11.21
CA ILE A 274 6.81 10.59 11.52
C ILE A 274 7.43 10.31 12.89
N ASP A 275 6.78 9.48 13.70
CA ASP A 275 7.30 9.08 15.01
C ASP A 275 8.34 7.95 14.88
N ASN A 276 9.61 8.34 14.85
CA ASN A 276 10.75 7.43 14.86
C ASN A 276 11.36 7.21 16.26
N THR A 277 10.60 7.41 17.33
CA THR A 277 11.08 7.09 18.70
C THR A 277 11.28 5.59 18.91
N CYS A 278 10.59 4.75 18.13
CA CYS A 278 10.75 3.29 18.09
C CYS A 278 10.81 2.66 19.50
N PRO A 279 9.75 2.80 20.33
CA PRO A 279 9.79 2.33 21.71
C PRO A 279 10.11 0.83 21.78
N PRO A 280 10.87 0.38 22.80
CA PRO A 280 11.16 -1.04 22.97
C PRO A 280 9.88 -1.80 23.32
N GLY A 281 9.78 -3.04 22.86
CA GLY A 281 8.65 -3.94 23.09
C GLY A 281 8.68 -5.11 22.14
N GLU A 282 7.99 -6.18 22.49
CA GLU A 282 7.77 -7.30 21.57
C GLU A 282 6.65 -6.94 20.60
N PRO A 283 6.84 -7.15 19.29
CA PRO A 283 5.79 -6.90 18.32
C PRO A 283 4.63 -7.88 18.51
N LEU A 284 3.41 -7.42 18.17
CA LEU A 284 2.19 -8.23 18.17
C LEU A 284 2.14 -9.24 17.02
N ASN A 285 3.18 -9.30 16.20
CA ASN A 285 3.33 -10.27 15.13
C ASN A 285 3.34 -11.68 15.73
N ASP A 286 2.25 -12.43 15.52
CA ASP A 286 2.21 -13.82 15.95
C ASP A 286 2.98 -14.69 14.95
N ALA A 287 4.19 -15.12 15.34
CA ALA A 287 5.03 -16.03 14.57
C ALA A 287 4.49 -17.48 14.53
N GLY A 288 3.56 -17.84 15.42
CA GLY A 288 2.97 -19.18 15.59
C GLY A 288 1.51 -19.32 15.15
N ALA A 289 0.83 -18.24 14.77
CA ALA A 289 -0.59 -18.19 14.33
C ALA A 289 -0.91 -18.96 13.04
N GLY A 290 0.00 -19.82 12.57
CA GLY A 290 -0.25 -20.81 11.52
C GLY A 290 -0.98 -22.07 11.98
N THR A 291 -1.28 -22.26 13.28
CA THR A 291 -1.39 -23.64 13.84
C THR A 291 -2.63 -24.00 14.67
N GLY A 292 -3.69 -23.17 14.78
CA GLY A 292 -4.85 -23.57 15.61
C GLY A 292 -6.19 -22.96 15.23
N THR A 293 -7.26 -23.78 15.27
CA THR A 293 -8.68 -23.39 15.16
C THR A 293 -9.39 -23.56 16.50
N SER A 294 -10.18 -22.58 16.93
CA SER A 294 -11.23 -22.80 17.94
C SER A 294 -12.60 -22.89 17.24
N THR A 295 -13.50 -23.72 17.76
CA THR A 295 -14.81 -24.00 17.14
C THR A 295 -15.75 -22.79 17.17
N THR A 296 -15.53 -21.86 18.10
CA THR A 296 -16.30 -20.63 18.25
C THR A 296 -15.93 -19.59 17.20
N ASP A 297 -14.64 -19.50 16.84
CA ASP A 297 -14.16 -18.63 15.74
C ASP A 297 -14.81 -19.01 14.39
N TRP A 298 -15.15 -20.29 14.18
CA TRP A 298 -15.81 -20.77 12.96
C TRP A 298 -17.28 -20.32 12.84
N ILE A 299 -17.99 -20.13 13.95
CA ILE A 299 -19.40 -19.73 13.92
C ILE A 299 -19.52 -18.23 13.64
N ASP A 300 -18.76 -17.40 14.34
CA ASP A 300 -18.72 -15.95 14.05
C ASP A 300 -18.15 -15.67 12.65
N LEU A 301 -17.33 -16.57 12.12
CA LEU A 301 -16.87 -16.51 10.75
C LEU A 301 -17.96 -16.78 9.71
N VAL A 302 -18.75 -17.86 9.90
CA VAL A 302 -19.70 -18.29 8.88
C VAL A 302 -20.98 -17.46 8.98
N VAL A 303 -21.39 -17.07 10.19
CA VAL A 303 -22.67 -16.40 10.47
C VAL A 303 -22.55 -15.14 11.34
N GLY A 304 -21.36 -14.58 11.59
CA GLY A 304 -21.14 -13.29 12.28
C GLY A 304 -20.92 -12.14 11.29
N GLU A 305 -21.24 -10.90 11.69
CA GLU A 305 -21.38 -9.73 10.80
C GLU A 305 -20.12 -9.50 9.93
N GLY A 306 -20.25 -9.47 8.61
CA GLY A 306 -19.11 -9.40 7.67
C GLY A 306 -18.38 -10.73 7.44
N GLY A 307 -18.91 -11.83 7.98
CA GLY A 307 -18.41 -13.20 7.77
C GLY A 307 -18.68 -13.72 6.36
N VAL A 308 -18.18 -14.93 6.07
CA VAL A 308 -18.15 -15.50 4.70
C VAL A 308 -19.53 -15.48 4.07
N ILE A 309 -20.60 -15.82 4.78
CA ILE A 309 -21.92 -15.85 4.14
C ILE A 309 -22.44 -14.43 3.83
N ASP A 310 -21.98 -13.37 4.49
CA ASP A 310 -22.31 -12.01 4.03
C ASP A 310 -21.65 -11.68 2.67
N TRP A 311 -20.57 -12.38 2.30
CA TRP A 311 -19.97 -12.34 0.96
C TRP A 311 -20.70 -13.25 -0.05
N ILE A 312 -21.16 -14.43 0.38
CA ILE A 312 -21.89 -15.42 -0.45
C ILE A 312 -23.35 -15.01 -0.69
N SER A 313 -23.96 -14.34 0.27
CA SER A 313 -25.35 -13.89 0.25
C SER A 313 -25.44 -12.52 0.92
N PRO A 314 -25.11 -11.44 0.18
CA PRO A 314 -25.27 -10.08 0.67
C PRO A 314 -26.70 -9.85 1.14
N GLY A 315 -26.87 -9.61 2.43
CA GLY A 315 -28.17 -9.37 3.07
C GLY A 315 -28.96 -10.58 3.50
N TRP A 316 -28.32 -11.74 3.67
CA TRP A 316 -28.89 -12.87 4.38
C TRP A 316 -29.46 -12.51 5.76
N ARG A 317 -28.83 -11.59 6.50
CA ARG A 317 -29.33 -11.11 7.81
C ARG A 317 -30.52 -10.15 7.73
N GLY A 318 -30.96 -9.78 6.53
CA GLY A 318 -32.04 -8.82 6.33
C GLY A 318 -31.64 -7.35 6.60
N GLU A 319 -30.35 -7.06 6.75
CA GLU A 319 -29.84 -5.74 7.17
C GLU A 319 -29.72 -4.72 6.02
N TYR A 320 -29.91 -5.13 4.76
CA TYR A 320 -29.84 -4.24 3.58
C TYR A 320 -31.20 -3.69 3.14
N ASN A 321 -32.25 -3.94 3.93
CA ASN A 321 -33.55 -3.30 3.77
C ASN A 321 -33.74 -2.17 4.81
N LYS A 322 -32.89 -1.15 4.75
CA LYS A 322 -33.18 0.20 5.27
C LYS A 322 -32.51 1.25 4.41
#